data_AF-A0A935MFT0-F1
#
_entry.id   AF-A0A935MFT0-F1
#
_cell.length_a   1.000
_cell.length_b   1.000
_cell.length_c   1.000
_cell.angle_alpha   90.00
_cell.angle_beta   90.00
_cell.angle_gamma   90.00
#
_symmetry.space_group_name_H-M   'P 1'
#
loop_
_entity.id
_entity.type
_entity.pdbx_description
1 polymer ?
#
loop_
_entity_poly.entity_id
_entity_poly.type
_entity_poly.pdbx_seq_one_letter_code
_entity_poly.pdbx_strand_id
1 'polypeptide(L)'
;MQLYVQDYNSFKYLLMQKYGKPALDQENWSTKATPGNSNATVGQAIADGTLSLITEWHTDRSTIQIMLNHNGNQPLLQIYYTAKTLNEMENKAAMQKALIKL
;
A
#
# COMPACT_ATOMS: atom_id res chain seq x y z
N MET A 1 -17.32 4.82 7.80
CA MET A 1 -15.94 4.67 7.30
C MET A 1 -16.03 4.03 5.93
N GLN A 2 -15.34 4.58 4.94
CA GLN A 2 -15.45 4.15 3.54
C GLN A 2 -14.71 2.81 3.31
N LEU A 3 -15.25 1.95 2.43
CA LEU A 3 -14.76 0.57 2.22
C LEU A 3 -13.28 0.52 1.82
N TYR A 4 -12.83 1.38 0.91
CA TYR A 4 -11.43 1.40 0.46
C TYR A 4 -10.43 1.75 1.58
N VAL A 5 -10.84 2.52 2.60
CA VAL A 5 -10.01 2.79 3.78
C VAL A 5 -9.96 1.55 4.69
N GLN A 6 -11.07 0.83 4.81
CA GLN A 6 -11.12 -0.45 5.55
C GLN A 6 -10.23 -1.51 4.87
N ASP A 7 -10.29 -1.61 3.55
CA ASP A 7 -9.48 -2.55 2.77
C ASP A 7 -7.99 -2.23 2.90
N TYR A 8 -7.61 -0.95 2.78
CA TYR A 8 -6.23 -0.51 3.03
C TYR A 8 -5.73 -0.95 4.41
N ASN A 9 -6.50 -0.67 5.47
CA ASN A 9 -6.13 -1.05 6.83
C ASN A 9 -6.06 -2.56 7.02
N SER A 10 -6.94 -3.32 6.36
CA SER A 10 -6.95 -4.78 6.42
C SER A 10 -5.70 -5.36 5.76
N PHE A 11 -5.34 -4.89 4.56
CA PHE A 11 -4.12 -5.34 3.89
C PHE A 11 -2.86 -4.89 4.63
N LYS A 12 -2.83 -3.65 5.12
CA LYS A 12 -1.74 -3.15 5.96
C LYS A 12 -1.54 -4.05 7.18
N TYR A 13 -2.62 -4.42 7.88
CA TYR A 13 -2.54 -5.33 9.02
C TYR A 13 -1.95 -6.68 8.63
N LEU A 14 -2.41 -7.30 7.53
CA LEU A 14 -1.87 -8.57 7.04
C LEU A 14 -0.37 -8.48 6.68
N LEU A 15 0.04 -7.37 6.05
CA LEU A 15 1.44 -7.10 5.73
C LEU A 15 2.29 -6.90 6.99
N MET A 16 1.74 -6.24 8.02
CA MET A 16 2.40 -6.13 9.33
C MET A 16 2.59 -7.47 10.01
N GLN A 17 1.60 -8.38 9.94
CA GLN A 17 1.75 -9.74 10.49
C GLN A 17 2.87 -10.51 9.78
N LYS A 18 3.06 -10.27 8.46
CA LYS A 18 4.04 -11.00 7.65
C LYS A 18 5.46 -10.42 7.72
N TYR A 19 5.60 -9.10 7.64
CA TYR A 19 6.89 -8.41 7.47
C TYR A 19 7.29 -7.59 8.70
N GLY A 20 6.45 -7.55 9.74
CA GLY A 20 6.71 -6.81 10.96
C GLY A 20 6.32 -5.33 10.85
N LYS A 21 6.96 -4.50 11.68
CA LYS A 21 6.71 -3.05 11.72
C LYS A 21 7.10 -2.42 10.37
N PRO A 22 6.25 -1.56 9.77
CA PRO A 22 6.62 -0.86 8.55
C PRO A 22 7.82 0.06 8.77
N ALA A 23 8.66 0.18 7.74
CA ALA A 23 9.77 1.13 7.69
C ALA A 23 9.27 2.56 7.50
N LEU A 24 8.13 2.73 6.81
CA LEU A 24 7.47 4.01 6.60
C LEU A 24 5.95 3.83 6.69
N ASP A 25 5.29 4.76 7.35
CA ASP A 25 3.84 4.79 7.51
C ASP A 25 3.39 6.25 7.60
N GLN A 26 2.88 6.80 6.50
CA GLN A 26 2.68 8.25 6.37
C GLN A 26 1.35 8.62 5.70
N GLU A 27 0.86 9.78 6.10
CA GLU A 27 -0.22 10.50 5.45
C GLU A 27 0.36 11.66 4.64
N ASN A 28 0.13 11.65 3.34
CA ASN A 28 0.57 12.70 2.43
C ASN A 28 -0.61 13.59 2.07
N TRP A 29 -0.71 14.70 2.77
CA TRP A 29 -1.71 15.75 2.53
C TRP A 29 -1.22 16.73 1.47
N SER A 30 -2.08 17.09 0.52
CA SER A 30 -1.80 18.17 -0.42
C SER A 30 -1.61 19.49 0.35
N THR A 31 -0.75 20.38 -0.14
CA THR A 31 -0.47 21.68 0.52
C THR A 31 -1.70 22.58 0.69
N LYS A 32 -2.80 22.28 -0.02
CA LYS A 32 -4.09 22.98 0.08
C LYS A 32 -5.03 22.40 1.15
N ALA A 33 -4.68 21.29 1.77
CA ALA A 33 -5.49 20.59 2.77
C ALA A 33 -4.65 20.28 4.00
N THR A 34 -4.55 21.23 4.92
CA THR A 34 -3.87 21.01 6.21
C THR A 34 -4.76 20.15 7.13
N PRO A 35 -4.21 19.16 7.85
CA PRO A 35 -4.95 18.44 8.88
C PRO A 35 -5.50 19.44 9.91
N GLY A 36 -6.82 19.42 10.13
CA GLY A 36 -7.49 20.29 11.10
C GLY A 36 -8.31 21.45 10.52
N ASN A 37 -8.22 21.75 9.22
CA ASN A 37 -9.06 22.78 8.57
C ASN A 37 -10.21 22.22 7.72
N SER A 38 -10.29 20.89 7.57
CA SER A 38 -11.40 20.25 6.86
C SER A 38 -12.13 19.31 7.81
N ASN A 39 -13.46 19.42 7.85
CA ASN A 39 -14.32 18.41 8.49
C ASN A 39 -14.37 17.10 7.67
N ALA A 40 -13.44 16.90 6.73
CA ALA A 40 -13.43 15.76 5.84
C ALA A 40 -12.90 14.53 6.58
N THR A 41 -13.68 13.44 6.55
CA THR A 41 -13.19 12.13 6.96
C THR A 41 -12.01 11.72 6.07
N VAL A 42 -11.08 10.91 6.59
CA VAL A 42 -9.93 10.37 5.84
C VAL A 42 -10.33 9.83 4.47
N GLY A 43 -11.43 9.07 4.39
CA GLY A 43 -11.91 8.56 3.11
C GLY A 43 -12.33 9.66 2.15
N GLN A 44 -13.09 10.66 2.62
CA GLN A 44 -13.46 11.80 1.77
C GLN A 44 -12.23 12.55 1.26
N ALA A 45 -11.23 12.79 2.12
CA ALA A 45 -10.00 13.45 1.71
C ALA A 45 -9.24 12.67 0.62
N ILE A 46 -9.26 11.34 0.68
CA ILE A 46 -8.71 10.45 -0.36
C ILE A 46 -9.55 10.56 -1.64
N ALA A 47 -10.88 10.51 -1.55
CA ALA A 47 -11.77 10.65 -2.70
C ALA A 47 -11.66 12.03 -3.40
N ASP A 48 -11.33 13.07 -2.64
CA ASP A 48 -11.09 14.42 -3.15
C ASP A 48 -9.67 14.60 -3.71
N GLY A 49 -8.81 13.58 -3.61
CA GLY A 49 -7.41 13.66 -4.04
C GLY A 49 -6.54 14.59 -3.19
N THR A 50 -6.98 14.91 -1.98
CA THR A 50 -6.27 15.80 -1.05
C THR A 50 -5.39 15.05 -0.05
N LEU A 51 -5.62 13.74 0.11
CA LEU A 51 -4.86 12.84 0.97
C LEU A 51 -4.45 11.59 0.19
N SER A 52 -3.23 11.10 0.46
CA SER A 52 -2.79 9.76 0.12
C SER A 52 -2.18 9.07 1.33
N LEU A 53 -2.44 7.78 1.49
CA LEU A 53 -1.82 6.94 2.52
C LEU A 53 -0.74 6.08 1.88
N ILE A 54 0.44 6.02 2.52
CA ILE A 54 1.55 5.18 2.06
C ILE A 54 2.12 4.44 3.27
N THR A 55 2.21 3.11 3.17
CA THR A 55 2.95 2.28 4.13
C THR A 55 3.94 1.39 3.37
N GLU A 56 5.15 1.27 3.88
CA GLU A 56 6.25 0.56 3.23
C GLU A 56 7.00 -0.35 4.21
N TRP A 57 7.44 -1.51 3.73
CA TRP A 57 8.28 -2.47 4.43
C TRP A 57 9.54 -2.73 3.62
N HIS A 58 10.67 -2.76 4.31
CA HIS A 58 11.94 -3.20 3.74
C HIS A 58 12.29 -4.55 4.33
N THR A 59 12.52 -5.52 3.46
CA THR A 59 13.10 -6.81 3.83
C THR A 59 14.50 -6.89 3.24
N ASP A 60 15.26 -7.92 3.59
CA ASP A 60 16.59 -8.14 2.99
C ASP A 60 16.52 -8.30 1.46
N ARG A 61 15.36 -8.75 0.97
CA ARG A 61 15.19 -9.26 -0.38
C ARG A 61 14.27 -8.37 -1.25
N SER A 62 13.39 -7.58 -0.65
CA SER A 62 12.38 -6.79 -1.36
C SER A 62 11.95 -5.53 -0.60
N THR A 63 11.32 -4.62 -1.34
CA THR A 63 10.51 -3.52 -0.81
C THR A 63 9.04 -3.80 -1.11
N ILE A 64 8.19 -3.74 -0.10
CA ILE A 64 6.74 -3.86 -0.23
C ILE A 64 6.12 -2.53 0.10
N GLN A 65 5.26 -2.01 -0.75
CA GLN A 65 4.55 -0.76 -0.52
C GLN A 65 3.06 -0.97 -0.73
N ILE A 66 2.23 -0.41 0.14
CA ILE A 66 0.80 -0.24 -0.08
C ILE A 66 0.50 1.26 -0.16
N MET A 67 -0.29 1.65 -1.15
CA MET A 67 -0.68 3.03 -1.38
C MET A 67 -2.19 3.10 -1.59
N LEU A 68 -2.83 4.04 -0.91
CA LEU A 68 -4.22 4.43 -1.16
C LEU A 68 -4.24 5.92 -1.51
N ASN A 69 -4.59 6.24 -2.75
CA ASN A 69 -4.56 7.58 -3.30
C ASN A 69 -5.75 7.83 -4.24
N HIS A 70 -5.78 8.98 -4.89
CA HIS A 70 -6.75 9.31 -5.94
C HIS A 70 -6.09 9.23 -7.32
N ASN A 71 -6.75 8.59 -8.28
CA ASN A 71 -6.20 8.41 -9.63
C ASN A 71 -6.84 9.32 -10.70
N GLY A 72 -7.46 10.41 -10.29
CA GLY A 72 -8.14 11.38 -11.15
C GLY A 72 -9.66 11.24 -11.14
N ASN A 73 -10.17 10.01 -11.07
CA ASN A 73 -11.62 9.75 -11.05
C ASN A 73 -12.12 9.11 -9.75
N GLN A 74 -11.28 8.32 -9.07
CA GLN A 74 -11.71 7.55 -7.90
C GLN A 74 -10.53 7.20 -6.97
N PRO A 75 -10.82 6.83 -5.71
CA PRO A 75 -9.87 6.16 -4.85
C PRO A 75 -9.28 4.93 -5.53
N LEU A 76 -7.96 4.78 -5.43
CA LEU A 76 -7.18 3.70 -5.99
C LEU A 76 -6.31 3.09 -4.88
N LEU A 77 -6.39 1.77 -4.73
CA LEU A 77 -5.59 1.00 -3.80
C LEU A 77 -4.58 0.16 -4.59
N GLN A 78 -3.30 0.29 -4.29
CA GLN A 78 -2.21 -0.40 -4.97
C GLN A 78 -1.29 -1.06 -3.96
N ILE A 79 -0.82 -2.27 -4.29
CA ILE A 79 0.22 -2.97 -3.55
C ILE A 79 1.36 -3.26 -4.53
N TYR A 80 2.55 -2.78 -4.19
CA TYR A 80 3.77 -2.98 -4.95
C TYR A 80 4.70 -3.94 -4.22
N TYR A 81 5.27 -4.87 -4.97
CA TYR A 81 6.38 -5.71 -4.53
C TYR A 81 7.55 -5.48 -5.48
N THR A 82 8.62 -4.90 -4.97
CA THR A 82 9.83 -4.61 -5.73
C THR A 82 10.96 -5.47 -5.20
N ALA A 83 11.37 -6.48 -5.97
CA ALA A 83 12.53 -7.29 -5.65
C ALA A 83 13.81 -6.44 -5.68
N LYS A 84 14.70 -6.62 -4.69
CA LYS A 84 16.00 -5.91 -4.66
C LYS A 84 17.03 -6.54 -5.60
N THR A 85 16.86 -7.82 -5.95
CA THR A 85 17.77 -8.55 -6.83
C THR A 85 17.00 -9.50 -7.76
N LEU A 86 17.58 -9.83 -8.92
CA LEU A 86 17.02 -10.82 -9.84
C LEU A 86 16.88 -12.22 -9.21
N ASN A 87 17.74 -12.57 -8.25
CA ASN A 87 17.70 -13.87 -7.56
C ASN A 87 16.38 -14.11 -6.82
N GLU A 88 15.66 -13.06 -6.41
CA GLU A 88 14.31 -13.21 -5.85
C GLU A 88 13.26 -13.65 -6.88
N MET A 89 13.40 -13.19 -8.12
CA MET A 89 12.50 -13.60 -9.20
C MET A 89 12.76 -15.07 -9.57
N GLU A 90 13.99 -15.53 -9.40
CA GLU A 90 14.40 -16.92 -9.63
C GLU A 90 14.10 -17.86 -8.46
N ASN A 91 12.99 -17.70 -7.74
CA ASN A 91 12.52 -18.75 -6.84
C ASN A 91 12.04 -19.97 -7.65
N LYS A 92 12.98 -20.66 -8.32
CA LYS A 92 12.79 -21.70 -9.33
C LYS A 92 11.89 -22.81 -8.81
N ALA A 93 12.03 -23.16 -7.53
CA ALA A 93 11.19 -24.16 -6.87
C ALA A 93 9.73 -23.71 -6.71
N ALA A 94 9.49 -22.42 -6.42
CA ALA A 94 8.13 -21.86 -6.33
C ALA A 94 7.50 -21.67 -7.72
N MET A 95 8.28 -21.22 -8.71
CA MET A 95 7.84 -21.12 -10.12
C MET A 95 7.50 -22.49 -10.71
N GLN A 96 8.34 -23.51 -10.50
CA GLN A 96 8.06 -24.88 -10.95
C GLN A 96 6.80 -25.44 -10.29
N LYS A 97 6.60 -25.21 -8.98
CA LYS A 97 5.37 -25.62 -8.30
C LYS A 97 4.12 -24.92 -8.84
N ALA A 98 4.21 -23.67 -9.29
CA ALA A 98 3.10 -22.96 -9.91
C ALA A 98 2.83 -23.46 -11.34
N LEU A 99 3.88 -23.76 -12.11
CA LEU A 99 3.79 -24.27 -13.49
C LEU A 99 3.27 -25.70 -13.58
N ILE A 100 3.56 -26.56 -12.59
CA ILE A 100 3.03 -27.94 -12.53
C ILE A 100 1.52 -27.97 -12.20
N LYS A 101 0.96 -26.87 -11.69
CA LYS A 101 -0.45 -26.77 -11.30
C LYS A 101 -1.36 -26.18 -12.40
N LEU A 102 -0.81 -25.86 -13.58
CA LEU A 102 -1.53 -25.47 -14.79
C LEU A 102 -1.59 -26.66 -15.75
#